data_AF-A0A6B3GZZ6-F1
#
_entry.id   AF-A0A6B3GZZ6-F1
#
_cell.length_a   1.000
_cell.length_b   1.000
_cell.length_c   1.000
_cell.angle_alpha   90.00
_cell.angle_beta   90.00
_cell.angle_gamma   90.00
#
_symmetry.space_group_name_H-M   'P 1'
#
loop_
_entity.id
_entity.type
_entity.pdbx_description
1 polymer ?
#
loop_
_entity_poly.entity_id
_entity_poly.type
_entity_poly.pdbx_seq_one_letter_code
_entity_poly.pdbx_strand_id
1 'polypeptide(L)' 'IATQRDDTAVLVALTARQLNRGAKIVAAVREEENAPLLRQSGADAVITSASAAGRLLGLSVLSPSAGTVMEDL' A
#
# COMPACT_ATOMS: atom_id res chain seq x y z
N ILE A 1 -0.68 -4.65 -4.98
CA ILE A 1 -0.46 -6.05 -4.55
C ILE A 1 -0.92 -6.15 -3.11
N ALA A 2 -1.86 -7.04 -2.80
CA ALA A 2 -2.36 -7.25 -1.44
C ALA A 2 -2.65 -8.75 -1.25
N THR A 3 -1.59 -9.56 -1.15
CA THR A 3 -1.71 -11.00 -0.92
C THR A 3 -1.83 -11.28 0.58
N GLN A 4 -2.56 -12.32 0.96
CA GLN A 4 -2.72 -12.71 2.37
C GLN A 4 -1.42 -13.14 3.05
N ARG A 5 -0.41 -13.52 2.26
CA ARG A 5 0.95 -13.81 2.71
C ARG A 5 1.95 -12.88 2.04
N ASP A 6 2.88 -12.34 2.83
CA ASP A 6 3.89 -11.37 2.39
C ASP A 6 4.97 -12.01 1.50
N ASP A 7 5.25 -13.31 1.66
CA ASP A 7 6.19 -14.10 0.83
C ASP A 7 5.77 -14.14 -0.65
N THR A 8 4.46 -14.24 -0.90
CA THR A 8 3.86 -14.25 -2.23
C THR A 8 3.88 -12.86 -2.83
N ALA A 9 3.72 -11.82 -2.00
CA ALA A 9 3.78 -10.43 -2.45
C ALA A 9 5.15 -10.09 -3.04
N VAL A 10 6.23 -10.64 -2.47
CA VAL A 10 7.62 -10.47 -2.93
C VAL A 10 7.79 -11.03 -4.35
N LEU A 11 7.40 -12.29 -4.58
CA LEU A 11 7.50 -12.91 -5.91
C LEU A 11 6.63 -12.22 -6.96
N VAL A 12 5.43 -11.77 -6.57
CA VAL A 12 4.53 -11.00 -7.45
C VAL A 12 5.13 -9.64 -7.79
N ALA A 13 5.72 -8.94 -6.82
CA ALA A 13 6.38 -7.64 -7.04
C ALA A 13 7.59 -7.78 -7.98
N LEU A 14 8.41 -8.83 -7.77
CA LEU A 14 9.55 -9.12 -8.62
C LEU A 14 9.10 -9.42 -10.06
N THR A 15 8.10 -10.28 -10.22
CA THR A 15 7.56 -10.65 -11.54
C THR A 15 6.96 -9.44 -12.25
N ALA A 16 6.16 -8.62 -11.54
CA ALA A 16 5.59 -7.40 -12.10
C ALA A 16 6.68 -6.41 -12.53
N ARG A 17 7.77 -6.27 -11.76
CA ARG A 17 8.90 -5.40 -12.10
C ARG A 17 9.70 -5.93 -13.29
N GLN A 18 9.89 -7.24 -13.40
CA GLN A 18 10.56 -7.86 -14.55
C GLN A 18 9.76 -7.71 -15.84
N LEU A 19 8.44 -7.84 -15.78
CA LEU A 19 7.54 -7.64 -16.93
C LEU A 19 7.47 -6.18 -17.37
N ASN A 20 7.49 -5.25 -16.43
CA ASN A 20 7.48 -3.82 -16.74
C ASN A 20 8.28 -3.01 -15.73
N ARG A 21 9.50 -2.63 -16.12
CA ARG A 21 10.39 -1.82 -15.29
C ARG A 21 9.85 -0.41 -14.99
N GLY A 22 8.93 0.11 -15.79
CA GLY A 22 8.35 1.44 -15.60
C GLY A 22 7.00 1.45 -14.87
N ALA A 23 6.43 0.28 -14.57
CA ALA A 23 5.15 0.21 -13.86
C ALA A 23 5.30 0.67 -12.41
N LYS A 24 4.30 1.43 -11.91
CA LYS A 24 4.24 1.79 -10.50
C LYS A 24 3.66 0.64 -9.68
N ILE A 25 4.48 0.03 -8.82
CA ILE A 25 4.12 -1.13 -8.01
C ILE A 25 3.89 -0.68 -6.57
N VAL A 26 2.63 -0.74 -6.13
CA VAL A 26 2.23 -0.48 -4.74
C VAL A 26 1.87 -1.81 -4.08
N ALA A 27 2.54 -2.15 -2.98
CA ALA A 27 2.28 -3.36 -2.22
C ALA A 27 1.74 -3.01 -0.82
N ALA A 28 0.77 -3.78 -0.34
CA ALA A 28 0.35 -3.76 1.05
C ALA A 28 1.04 -4.91 1.79
N VAL A 29 1.51 -4.66 3.00
CA VAL A 29 2.20 -5.63 3.85
C VAL A 29 1.57 -5.66 5.23
N ARG A 30 1.48 -6.84 5.84
CA ARG A 30 0.94 -6.96 7.21
C ARG A 30 2.05 -6.75 8.24
N GLU A 31 3.17 -7.42 8.07
CA GLU A 31 4.31 -7.34 8.99
C GLU A 31 5.31 -6.29 8.49
N GLU A 32 5.68 -5.33 9.34
CA GLU A 32 6.58 -4.23 8.96
C GLU A 32 7.98 -4.71 8.58
N GLU A 33 8.42 -5.83 9.15
CA GLU A 33 9.69 -6.50 8.83
C GLU A 33 9.80 -6.92 7.35
N ASN A 34 8.66 -7.13 6.68
CA ASN A 34 8.61 -7.54 5.28
C ASN A 34 8.58 -6.33 4.32
N ALA A 35 8.44 -5.10 4.83
CA ALA A 35 8.42 -3.90 4.00
C ALA A 35 9.74 -3.64 3.24
N PRO A 36 10.93 -3.82 3.85
CA PRO A 36 12.20 -3.72 3.13
C PRO A 36 12.34 -4.76 2.03
N LEU A 37 11.89 -6.00 2.26
CA LEU A 37 11.94 -7.08 1.28
C LEU A 37 11.09 -6.76 0.05
N LEU A 38 9.89 -6.22 0.24
CA LEU A 38 9.01 -5.81 -0.87
C LEU A 38 9.59 -4.65 -1.68
N ARG A 39 10.22 -3.66 -1.03
CA ARG A 39 10.92 -2.57 -1.72
C ARG A 39 12.09 -3.10 -2.54
N GLN A 40 12.92 -3.97 -1.97
CA GLN A 40 14.04 -4.60 -2.68
C GLN A 40 13.56 -5.47 -3.86
N SER A 41 12.37 -6.06 -3.75
CA SER A 41 11.76 -6.85 -4.81
C SER A 41 11.16 -6.02 -5.94
N GLY A 42 11.19 -4.69 -5.83
CA GLY A 42 10.75 -3.77 -6.88
C GLY A 42 9.42 -3.09 -6.61
N ALA A 43 8.88 -3.11 -5.38
CA ALA A 43 7.76 -2.24 -5.01
C ALA A 43 8.24 -0.78 -4.83
N ASP A 44 7.57 0.16 -5.49
CA ASP A 44 7.86 1.61 -5.36
C ASP A 44 7.30 2.19 -4.06
N ALA A 45 6.16 1.64 -3.61
CA ALA A 45 5.55 2.02 -2.36
C ALA A 45 5.05 0.78 -1.63
N VAL A 46 5.29 0.75 -0.31
CA VAL A 46 4.80 -0.30 0.57
C VAL A 46 3.95 0.34 1.65
N ILE A 47 2.70 -0.11 1.76
CA ILE A 47 1.72 0.35 2.74
C ILE A 47 1.61 -0.74 3.80
N THR A 48 2.03 -0.46 5.03
CA THR A 48 1.77 -1.37 6.14
C THR A 48 0.36 -1.14 6.66
N SER A 49 -0.31 -2.20 7.12
CA SER A 49 -1.63 -2.10 7.77
C SER A 49 -1.64 -1.06 8.90
N ALA A 50 -0.58 -1.02 9.72
CA ALA A 50 -0.38 -0.03 10.77
C ALA A 50 -0.24 1.41 10.24
N SER A 51 0.48 1.61 9.13
CA SER A 51 0.67 2.94 8.53
C SER A 51 -0.56 3.44 7.78
N ALA A 52 -1.36 2.54 7.20
CA ALA A 52 -2.65 2.88 6.58
C ALA A 52 -3.67 3.39 7.62
N ALA A 53 -3.80 2.68 8.75
CA ALA A 53 -4.65 3.11 9.85
C ALA A 53 -4.19 4.46 10.43
N GLY A 54 -2.88 4.65 10.63
CA GLY A 54 -2.31 5.93 11.09
C GLY A 54 -2.57 7.11 10.14
N ARG A 55 -2.49 6.90 8.82
CA ARG A 55 -2.85 7.94 7.83
C ARG A 55 -4.34 8.20 7.78
N LEU A 56 -5.21 7.19 7.88
CA LEU A 56 -6.66 7.40 7.93
C LEU A 56 -7.09 8.14 9.21
N LEU A 57 -6.52 7.80 10.36
CA LEU A 57 -6.73 8.53 11.61
C LEU A 57 -6.19 9.97 11.52
N GLY A 58 -5.00 10.16 10.94
CA GLY A 58 -4.45 11.50 10.68
C GLY A 58 -5.27 12.34 9.71
N LEU A 59 -5.83 11.73 8.65
CA LEU A 59 -6.73 12.39 7.70
C LEU A 59 -8.08 12.73 8.32
N SER A 60 -8.62 11.88 9.19
CA SER A 60 -9.85 12.16 9.94
C SER A 60 -9.69 13.32 10.93
N VAL A 61 -8.48 13.54 11.46
CA VAL A 61 -8.16 14.71 12.31
C VAL A 61 -8.00 15.98 11.46
N LEU A 62 -7.55 15.85 10.21
CA LEU A 62 -7.31 16.99 9.31
C LEU A 62 -8.51 17.37 8.43
N SER A 63 -9.57 16.57 8.34
CA SER A 63 -10.74 16.90 7.53
C SER A 63 -12.06 16.35 8.10
N PRO A 64 -12.70 17.08 9.03
CA PRO A 64 -14.12 16.92 9.32
C PRO A 64 -15.03 17.40 8.18
N SER A 65 -14.49 18.12 7.19
CA SER A 65 -15.26 18.92 6.23
C SER A 65 -15.59 18.24 4.90
N ALA A 66 -15.34 16.93 4.75
CA ALA A 66 -15.76 16.17 3.56
C ALA A 66 -17.08 15.41 3.77
N GLY A 67 -17.79 15.67 4.87
CA GLY A 67 -19.08 15.04 5.20
C GLY A 67 -20.31 15.64 4.52
N THR A 68 -20.18 16.67 3.67
CA THR A 68 -21.35 17.42 3.14
C THR A 68 -21.57 17.32 1.63
N VAL A 69 -20.75 16.55 0.89
CA VAL A 69 -20.93 16.41 -0.58
C VAL A 69 -21.46 15.05 -1.04
N MET A 70 -21.79 14.13 -0.11
CA MET A 70 -22.38 12.82 -0.42
C MET A 70 -23.88 12.72 -0.11
N GLU A 71 -24.58 13.83 0.15
CA GLU A 71 -26.05 13.80 0.35
C GLU A 71 -26.83 14.38 -0.84
N ASP A 72 -26.19 14.94 -1.87
CA ASP A 72 -26.96 15.65 -2.89
C ASP A 72 -26.36 15.62 -4.30
N LEU A 73 -26.09 14.42 -4.85
CA LEU A 73 -26.22 14.08 -6.28
C LEU A 73 -26.34 12.56 -6.49
#